data_AF-A0A852WPV1-F1
#
_entry.id   AF-A0A852WPV1-F1
#
_cell.length_a   1.000
_cell.length_b   1.000
_cell.length_c   1.000
_cell.angle_alpha   90.00
_cell.angle_beta   90.00
_cell.angle_gamma   90.00
#
_symmetry.space_group_name_H-M   'P 1'
#
loop_
_entity.id
_entity.type
_entity.pdbx_description
1 polymer ?
#
loop_
_entity_poly.entity_id
_entity_poly.type
_entity_poly.pdbx_seq_one_letter_code
_entity_poly.pdbx_strand_id
1 'polypeptide(L)'
;MYHGTSDAILLKGAGHLEGTSLPVGGEGTLSVITGHRGLAEATMFTNLDRIHPGDTFVITTFGRVLSYRVFDTRVVEPSDTASLHPKAGRDLVTLITCTPLGINSHRILVTGERVMPTPTSAVEAANTGPALVPFPWWLVWYLVGLTLIGVYVWWGGLVRRGPHPAGLRP
;
A
#
# COMPACT_ATOMS: atom_id res chain seq x y z
N MET A 1 -5.53 -8.18 -6.67
CA MET A 1 -4.87 -9.50 -6.66
C MET A 1 -5.12 -10.18 -7.99
N TYR A 2 -4.16 -10.97 -8.46
CA TYR A 2 -4.23 -11.74 -9.71
C TYR A 2 -4.25 -13.24 -9.41
N HIS A 3 -4.62 -14.04 -10.41
CA HIS A 3 -4.51 -15.50 -10.32
C HIS A 3 -3.16 -15.97 -10.85
N GLY A 4 -2.55 -16.94 -10.17
CA GLY A 4 -1.23 -17.47 -10.50
C GLY A 4 -0.08 -16.67 -9.89
N THR A 5 1.13 -17.20 -10.05
CA THR A 5 2.35 -16.71 -9.37
C THR A 5 3.54 -16.62 -10.31
N SER A 6 3.30 -16.41 -11.61
CA SER A 6 4.38 -16.16 -12.56
C SER A 6 5.01 -14.78 -12.31
N ASP A 7 6.28 -14.62 -12.68
CA ASP A 7 7.01 -13.35 -12.48
C ASP A 7 6.26 -12.16 -13.11
N ALA A 8 5.70 -12.35 -14.31
CA ALA A 8 4.91 -11.32 -14.98
C ALA A 8 3.66 -10.89 -14.21
N ILE A 9 3.09 -11.77 -13.37
CA ILE A 9 1.97 -11.46 -12.47
C ILE A 9 2.48 -10.77 -11.21
N LEU A 10 3.53 -11.29 -10.60
CA LEU A 10 4.06 -10.77 -9.34
C LEU A 10 4.70 -9.38 -9.46
N LEU A 11 5.15 -9.01 -10.67
CA LEU A 11 5.56 -7.63 -10.98
C LEU A 11 4.38 -6.64 -11.01
N LYS A 12 3.15 -7.11 -11.26
CA LYS A 12 1.95 -6.26 -11.32
C LYS A 12 1.24 -6.14 -9.97
N GLY A 13 1.37 -7.14 -9.11
CA GLY A 13 0.65 -7.17 -7.84
C GLY A 13 0.72 -8.53 -7.15
N ALA A 14 -0.02 -8.67 -6.05
CA ALA A 14 -0.10 -9.94 -5.32
C ALA A 14 -0.83 -11.01 -6.16
N GLY A 15 -0.28 -12.23 -6.15
CA GLY A 15 -0.78 -13.39 -6.88
C GLY A 15 -1.31 -14.48 -5.94
N HIS A 16 -2.37 -15.16 -6.36
CA HIS A 16 -2.89 -16.34 -5.66
C HIS A 16 -2.11 -17.59 -6.06
N LEU A 17 -1.64 -18.38 -5.08
CA LEU A 17 -0.92 -19.61 -5.31
C LEU A 17 -1.85 -20.72 -5.81
N GLU A 18 -1.56 -21.24 -6.99
CA GLU A 18 -2.29 -22.36 -7.59
C GLU A 18 -2.21 -23.61 -6.69
N GLY A 19 -3.30 -24.37 -6.65
CA GLY A 19 -3.43 -25.54 -5.78
C GLY A 19 -3.90 -25.21 -4.35
N THR A 20 -4.01 -23.93 -3.98
CA THR A 20 -4.62 -23.51 -2.70
C THR A 20 -6.07 -23.07 -2.89
N SER A 21 -6.83 -22.98 -1.79
CA SER A 21 -8.24 -22.59 -1.85
C SER A 21 -8.39 -21.17 -2.39
N LEU A 22 -9.41 -20.92 -3.21
CA LEU A 22 -9.70 -19.55 -3.65
C LEU A 22 -9.97 -18.63 -2.44
N PRO A 23 -9.59 -17.35 -2.50
CA PRO A 23 -9.66 -16.42 -1.38
C PRO A 23 -11.08 -15.86 -1.17
N VAL A 24 -12.08 -16.75 -1.11
CA VAL A 24 -13.51 -16.44 -0.92
C VAL A 24 -14.02 -16.82 0.49
N GLY A 25 -13.14 -17.40 1.31
CA GLY A 25 -13.42 -17.91 2.64
C GLY A 25 -14.18 -19.24 2.66
N GLY A 26 -14.48 -19.72 3.86
CA GLY A 26 -15.15 -21.00 4.11
C GLY A 26 -14.38 -21.89 5.08
N GLU A 27 -15.09 -22.69 5.86
CA GLU A 27 -14.45 -23.63 6.78
C GLU A 27 -13.64 -24.69 6.04
N GLY A 28 -12.51 -25.08 6.61
CA GLY A 28 -11.61 -26.05 6.00
C GLY A 28 -10.85 -25.50 4.78
N THR A 29 -10.78 -24.18 4.61
CA THR A 29 -10.07 -23.55 3.49
C THR A 29 -8.75 -22.94 3.95
N LEU A 30 -7.78 -22.94 3.03
CA LEU A 30 -6.56 -22.16 3.17
C LEU A 30 -6.21 -21.57 1.81
N SER A 31 -6.28 -20.24 1.71
CA SER A 31 -5.82 -19.51 0.53
C SER A 31 -4.43 -18.96 0.77
N VAL A 32 -3.56 -19.05 -0.25
CA VAL A 32 -2.21 -18.50 -0.17
C VAL A 32 -2.05 -17.37 -1.18
N ILE A 33 -1.65 -16.21 -0.67
CA ILE A 33 -1.38 -15.01 -1.47
C ILE A 33 0.11 -14.70 -1.37
N THR A 34 0.77 -14.59 -2.51
CA THR A 34 2.19 -14.28 -2.60
C THR A 34 2.41 -12.90 -3.22
N GLY A 35 3.50 -12.25 -2.83
CA GLY A 35 3.94 -10.98 -3.40
C GLY A 35 5.45 -10.83 -3.30
N HIS A 36 6.05 -10.10 -4.23
CA HIS A 36 7.47 -9.76 -4.15
C HIS A 36 7.79 -8.89 -2.93
N ARG A 37 9.05 -8.95 -2.51
CA ARG A 37 9.65 -8.12 -1.47
C ARG A 37 10.87 -7.44 -2.04
N GLY A 38 10.89 -6.11 -1.99
CA GLY A 38 11.99 -5.28 -2.47
C GLY A 38 12.00 -4.97 -3.96
N LEU A 39 10.85 -4.85 -4.63
CA LEU A 39 10.84 -4.30 -5.99
C LEU A 39 11.21 -2.81 -5.96
N ALA A 40 11.88 -2.33 -7.02
CA ALA A 40 12.26 -0.93 -7.12
C ALA A 40 11.03 -0.03 -7.38
N GLU A 41 10.05 -0.56 -8.11
CA GLU A 41 8.89 0.18 -8.61
C GLU A 41 7.69 0.15 -7.65
N ALA A 42 7.65 -0.78 -6.69
CA ALA A 42 6.50 -0.98 -5.79
C ALA A 42 6.87 -1.60 -4.43
N THR A 43 6.21 -1.13 -3.37
CA THR A 43 6.45 -1.65 -2.01
C THR A 43 6.00 -3.10 -1.83
N MET A 44 4.89 -3.52 -2.44
CA MET A 44 4.39 -4.91 -2.38
C MET A 44 4.40 -5.49 -0.94
N PHE A 45 4.96 -6.69 -0.73
CA PHE A 45 5.06 -7.34 0.59
C PHE A 45 6.39 -7.03 1.30
N THR A 46 7.05 -5.92 0.96
CA THR A 46 8.34 -5.56 1.55
C THR A 46 8.31 -5.46 3.07
N ASN A 47 7.19 -5.01 3.64
CA ASN A 47 7.03 -4.82 5.09
C ASN A 47 6.31 -5.99 5.78
N LEU A 48 6.14 -7.14 5.11
CA LEU A 48 5.42 -8.28 5.69
C LEU A 48 6.12 -8.85 6.94
N ASP A 49 7.42 -8.62 7.09
CA ASP A 49 8.23 -8.95 8.27
C ASP A 49 7.84 -8.15 9.53
N ARG A 50 7.04 -7.09 9.39
CA ARG A 50 6.60 -6.24 10.50
C ARG A 50 5.23 -6.65 11.05
N ILE A 51 4.62 -7.69 10.52
CA ILE A 51 3.29 -8.16 10.92
C ILE A 51 3.42 -9.18 12.07
N HIS A 52 2.64 -8.95 13.13
CA HIS A 52 2.67 -9.74 14.35
C HIS A 52 1.30 -10.41 14.62
N PRO A 53 1.27 -11.49 15.41
CA PRO A 53 0.02 -12.03 15.92
C PRO A 53 -0.84 -10.96 16.61
N GLY A 54 -2.13 -10.91 16.28
CA GLY A 54 -3.07 -9.89 16.72
C GLY A 54 -3.39 -8.85 15.64
N ASP A 55 -2.48 -8.60 14.70
CA ASP A 55 -2.73 -7.70 13.57
C ASP A 55 -3.86 -8.23 12.67
N THR A 56 -4.49 -7.34 11.91
CA THR A 56 -5.56 -7.71 10.99
C THR A 56 -5.27 -7.27 9.57
N PHE A 57 -5.68 -8.10 8.61
CA PHE A 57 -5.70 -7.74 7.19
C PHE A 57 -7.05 -8.08 6.58
N VAL A 58 -7.29 -7.55 5.39
CA VAL A 58 -8.55 -7.76 4.65
C VAL A 58 -8.26 -8.30 3.25
N ILE A 59 -9.12 -9.19 2.80
CA ILE A 59 -9.22 -9.62 1.41
C ILE A 59 -10.55 -9.10 0.85
N THR A 60 -10.46 -8.36 -0.24
CA THR A 60 -11.64 -7.88 -0.97
C THR A 60 -11.78 -8.69 -2.26
N THR A 61 -12.88 -9.43 -2.39
CA THR A 61 -13.13 -10.31 -3.54
C THR A 61 -14.61 -10.33 -3.87
N PHE A 62 -14.97 -10.29 -5.16
CA PHE A 62 -16.37 -10.33 -5.63
C PHE A 62 -17.33 -9.41 -4.84
N GLY A 63 -16.90 -8.19 -4.50
CA GLY A 63 -17.70 -7.23 -3.72
C GLY A 63 -17.87 -7.55 -2.23
N ARG A 64 -17.13 -8.54 -1.71
CA ARG A 64 -17.13 -8.93 -0.29
C ARG A 64 -15.80 -8.54 0.35
N VAL A 65 -15.87 -8.13 1.62
CA VAL A 65 -14.70 -7.86 2.46
C VAL A 65 -14.60 -8.96 3.51
N LEU A 66 -13.48 -9.66 3.53
CA LEU A 66 -13.18 -10.77 4.43
C LEU A 66 -12.04 -10.32 5.34
N SER A 67 -12.28 -10.21 6.65
CA SER A 67 -11.26 -9.79 7.61
C SER A 67 -10.61 -11.01 8.26
N TYR A 68 -9.29 -10.97 8.39
CA TYR A 68 -8.49 -12.03 9.00
C TYR A 68 -7.62 -11.43 10.11
N ARG A 69 -7.51 -12.16 11.22
CA ARG A 69 -6.60 -11.83 12.32
C ARG A 69 -5.41 -12.76 12.29
N VAL A 70 -4.22 -12.19 12.26
CA VAL A 70 -2.95 -12.93 12.28
C VAL A 70 -2.84 -13.65 13.61
N PHE A 71 -2.57 -14.94 13.57
CA PHE A 71 -2.27 -15.73 14.77
C PHE A 71 -0.89 -16.36 14.73
N ASP A 72 -0.24 -16.37 13.56
CA ASP A 72 1.06 -16.98 13.39
C ASP A 72 1.89 -16.28 12.30
N THR A 73 3.17 -16.06 12.60
CA THR A 73 4.17 -15.52 11.67
C THR A 73 5.45 -16.34 11.83
N ARG A 74 5.97 -16.92 10.74
CA ARG A 74 7.18 -17.75 10.77
C ARG A 74 8.04 -17.61 9.51
N VAL A 75 9.31 -17.96 9.64
CA VAL A 75 10.27 -18.06 8.52
C VAL A 75 10.55 -19.53 8.25
N VAL A 76 10.41 -19.95 7.00
CA VAL A 76 10.56 -21.35 6.58
C VAL A 76 11.45 -21.46 5.34
N GLU A 77 11.93 -22.67 5.09
CA GLU A 77 12.61 -23.01 3.84
C GLU A 77 11.64 -22.97 2.65
N PRO A 78 12.09 -22.62 1.43
CA PRO A 78 11.23 -22.58 0.25
C PRO A 78 10.56 -23.92 -0.08
N SER A 79 11.15 -25.04 0.37
CA SER A 79 10.63 -26.40 0.19
C SER A 79 9.58 -26.82 1.22
N ASP A 80 9.32 -26.02 2.26
CA ASP A 80 8.29 -26.32 3.26
C ASP A 80 6.88 -26.04 2.71
N THR A 81 6.31 -27.05 2.06
CA THR A 81 4.92 -27.03 1.58
C THR A 81 3.94 -27.54 2.63
N ALA A 82 4.41 -28.28 3.64
CA ALA A 82 3.56 -28.85 4.70
C ALA A 82 2.84 -27.74 5.50
N SER A 83 3.48 -26.58 5.61
CA SER A 83 2.92 -25.36 6.20
C SER A 83 1.71 -24.77 5.45
N LEU A 84 1.43 -25.22 4.21
CA LEU A 84 0.42 -24.65 3.30
C LEU A 84 -0.80 -25.55 3.07
N HIS A 85 -1.14 -26.40 4.04
CA HIS A 85 -2.34 -27.24 3.98
C HIS A 85 -3.52 -26.66 4.78
N PRO A 86 -4.76 -26.79 4.26
CA PRO A 86 -5.95 -26.43 5.01
C PRO A 86 -6.07 -27.17 6.33
N LYS A 87 -6.66 -26.52 7.33
CA LYS A 87 -6.96 -27.13 8.63
C LYS A 87 -8.47 -27.27 8.76
N ALA A 88 -8.92 -28.47 9.12
CA ALA A 88 -10.35 -28.76 9.28
C ALA A 88 -11.02 -27.76 10.24
N GLY A 89 -12.18 -27.23 9.83
CA GLY A 89 -12.97 -26.28 10.61
C GLY A 89 -12.42 -24.85 10.67
N ARG A 90 -11.33 -24.52 9.96
CA ARG A 90 -10.74 -23.17 9.97
C ARG A 90 -10.81 -22.52 8.59
N ASP A 91 -11.05 -21.21 8.54
CA ASP A 91 -10.99 -20.37 7.34
C ASP A 91 -9.71 -19.54 7.44
N LEU A 92 -8.70 -19.91 6.64
CA LEU A 92 -7.34 -19.39 6.76
C LEU A 92 -6.87 -18.69 5.49
N VAL A 93 -6.05 -17.66 5.68
CA VAL A 93 -5.27 -17.05 4.60
C VAL A 93 -3.82 -16.90 5.04
N THR A 94 -2.89 -17.34 4.21
CA THR A 94 -1.45 -17.13 4.41
C THR A 94 -0.91 -16.15 3.38
N LEU A 95 -0.25 -15.10 3.86
CA LEU A 95 0.53 -14.18 3.03
C LEU A 95 1.98 -14.67 3.00
N ILE A 96 2.58 -14.75 1.81
CA ILE A 96 3.94 -15.25 1.62
C ILE A 96 4.82 -14.25 0.88
N THR A 97 6.05 -14.09 1.33
CA THR A 97 7.09 -13.38 0.58
C THR A 97 8.50 -13.93 0.85
N CYS A 98 9.48 -13.53 0.04
CA CYS A 98 10.88 -13.93 0.19
C CYS A 98 11.59 -13.16 1.31
N THR A 99 12.52 -13.82 1.98
CA THR A 99 13.36 -13.22 3.03
C THR A 99 14.72 -13.94 3.12
N PRO A 100 15.77 -13.35 3.70
CA PRO A 100 16.00 -11.92 3.96
C PRO A 100 15.98 -11.10 2.67
N LEU A 101 15.73 -9.79 2.79
CA LEU A 101 15.72 -8.88 1.64
C LEU A 101 17.06 -8.94 0.89
N GLY A 102 17.02 -9.11 -0.43
CA GLY A 102 18.22 -9.22 -1.28
C GLY A 102 18.90 -10.58 -1.28
N ILE A 103 18.55 -11.49 -0.36
CA ILE A 103 19.06 -12.87 -0.33
C ILE A 103 17.99 -13.87 -0.79
N ASN A 104 16.74 -13.69 -0.34
CA ASN A 104 15.57 -14.49 -0.73
C ASN A 104 15.72 -16.00 -0.52
N SER A 105 16.58 -16.43 0.42
CA SER A 105 16.85 -17.84 0.72
C SER A 105 15.68 -18.55 1.41
N HIS A 106 14.84 -17.81 2.13
CA HIS A 106 13.73 -18.31 2.92
C HIS A 106 12.41 -17.62 2.54
N ARG A 107 11.31 -18.03 3.18
CA ARG A 107 9.98 -17.44 3.02
C ARG A 107 9.43 -17.01 4.36
N ILE A 108 8.86 -15.80 4.43
CA ILE A 108 8.01 -15.38 5.54
C ILE A 108 6.59 -15.85 5.22
N LEU A 109 5.97 -16.53 6.17
CA LEU A 109 4.56 -16.91 6.16
C LEU A 109 3.86 -16.15 7.29
N VAL A 110 2.85 -15.36 6.94
CA VAL A 110 1.93 -14.71 7.88
C VAL A 110 0.56 -15.32 7.70
N THR A 111 0.09 -16.07 8.68
CA THR A 111 -1.21 -16.76 8.61
C THR A 111 -2.23 -16.07 9.50
N GLY A 112 -3.35 -15.67 8.87
CA GLY A 112 -4.53 -15.15 9.53
C GLY A 112 -5.69 -16.13 9.51
N GLU A 113 -6.52 -16.05 10.53
CA GLU A 113 -7.79 -16.76 10.64
C GLU A 113 -8.95 -15.79 10.52
N ARG A 114 -10.03 -16.25 9.90
CA ARG A 114 -11.21 -15.45 9.60
C ARG A 114 -11.84 -14.87 10.87
N VAL A 115 -12.14 -13.57 10.84
CA VAL A 115 -12.94 -12.88 11.85
C VAL A 115 -14.38 -12.82 11.37
N MET A 116 -15.30 -13.39 12.16
CA MET A 116 -16.74 -13.39 11.90
C MET A 116 -17.50 -12.73 13.06
N PRO A 117 -18.45 -11.82 12.78
CA PRO A 117 -18.71 -11.19 11.48
C PRO A 117 -17.56 -10.28 11.04
N THR A 118 -17.47 -9.97 9.74
CA THR A 118 -16.49 -8.96 9.25
C THR A 118 -16.79 -7.62 9.96
N PRO A 119 -15.80 -6.98 10.61
CA PRO A 119 -16.01 -5.70 11.28
C PRO A 119 -16.45 -4.59 10.30
N THR A 120 -17.39 -3.74 10.70
CA THR A 120 -17.89 -2.63 9.85
C THR A 120 -16.76 -1.68 9.43
N SER A 121 -15.84 -1.37 10.35
CA SER A 121 -14.67 -0.55 10.08
C SER A 121 -13.75 -1.13 8.99
N ALA A 122 -13.67 -2.46 8.89
CA ALA A 122 -12.90 -3.12 7.84
C ALA A 122 -13.58 -2.97 6.46
N VAL A 123 -14.91 -2.99 6.43
CA VAL A 123 -15.70 -2.75 5.21
C VAL A 123 -15.54 -1.30 4.75
N GLU A 124 -15.65 -0.34 5.66
CA GLU A 124 -15.46 1.09 5.38
C GLU A 124 -14.05 1.39 4.85
N ALA A 125 -13.02 0.86 5.52
CA ALA A 125 -11.64 1.01 5.08
C ALA A 125 -11.40 0.42 3.67
N ALA A 126 -11.99 -0.72 3.35
CA ALA A 126 -11.89 -1.31 2.02
C ALA A 126 -12.56 -0.45 0.93
N ASN A 127 -13.65 0.25 1.25
CA ASN A 127 -14.39 1.08 0.31
C ASN A 127 -13.76 2.47 0.08
N THR A 128 -12.99 2.99 1.05
CA THR A 128 -12.46 4.36 1.01
C THR A 128 -11.19 4.49 0.16
N GLY A 129 -10.56 3.36 -0.20
CA GLY A 129 -9.30 3.34 -0.95
C GLY A 129 -8.11 3.85 -0.13
N PRO A 130 -6.88 3.85 -0.69
CA PRO A 130 -5.74 4.43 0.00
C PRO A 130 -5.98 5.91 0.27
N ALA A 131 -5.65 6.37 1.48
CA ALA A 131 -5.80 7.77 1.87
C ALA A 131 -5.14 8.68 0.81
N LEU A 132 -5.95 9.54 0.19
CA LEU A 132 -5.42 10.52 -0.75
C LEU A 132 -4.45 11.43 0.01
N VAL A 133 -3.30 11.74 -0.60
CA VAL A 133 -2.42 12.79 -0.09
C VAL A 133 -3.24 14.09 0.00
N PRO A 134 -3.32 14.74 1.18
CA PRO A 134 -4.10 15.95 1.33
C PRO A 134 -3.56 17.03 0.40
N PHE A 135 -4.43 17.97 0.03
CA PHE A 135 -4.06 19.05 -0.89
C PHE A 135 -2.80 19.79 -0.40
N PRO A 136 -1.76 19.95 -1.24
CA PRO A 136 -0.48 20.53 -0.85
C PRO A 136 -0.59 22.04 -0.61
N TRP A 137 -0.95 22.44 0.61
CA TRP A 137 -1.14 23.85 1.00
C TRP A 137 0.07 24.77 0.79
N TRP A 138 1.28 24.22 0.68
CA TRP A 138 2.48 24.98 0.34
C TRP A 138 2.40 25.63 -1.06
N LEU A 139 1.62 25.09 -2.00
CA LEU A 139 1.38 25.72 -3.31
C LEU A 139 0.67 27.07 -3.17
N VAL A 140 -0.29 27.17 -2.26
CA VAL A 140 -1.02 28.42 -2.00
C VAL A 140 -0.03 29.48 -1.50
N TRP A 141 0.82 29.12 -0.54
CA TRP A 141 1.86 30.03 -0.04
C TRP A 141 2.87 30.43 -1.12
N TYR A 142 3.25 29.51 -1.99
CA TYR A 142 4.16 29.79 -3.10
C TYR A 142 3.55 30.80 -4.08
N LEU A 143 2.27 30.63 -4.43
CA LEU A 143 1.52 31.57 -5.28
C LEU A 143 1.39 32.94 -4.60
N VAL A 144 1.00 32.99 -3.33
CA VAL A 144 0.92 34.24 -2.56
C VAL A 144 2.28 34.95 -2.55
N GLY A 145 3.37 34.22 -2.28
CA GLY A 145 4.73 34.75 -2.32
C GLY A 145 5.11 35.34 -3.68
N LEU A 146 4.87 34.60 -4.78
CA LEU A 146 5.12 35.10 -6.14
C LEU A 146 4.30 36.35 -6.47
N THR A 147 3.05 36.39 -6.00
CA THR A 147 2.16 37.54 -6.21
C THR A 147 2.67 38.77 -5.46
N LEU A 148 3.08 38.61 -4.20
CA LEU A 148 3.65 39.70 -3.40
C LEU A 148 4.96 40.23 -3.98
N ILE A 149 5.85 39.33 -4.46
CA ILE A 149 7.09 39.73 -5.14
C ILE A 149 6.77 40.50 -6.43
N GLY A 150 5.83 40.00 -7.23
CA GLY A 150 5.39 40.68 -8.45
C GLY A 150 4.84 42.08 -8.18
N VAL A 151 3.98 42.21 -7.16
CA VAL A 151 3.43 43.51 -6.71
C VAL A 151 4.55 44.44 -6.22
N TYR A 152 5.48 43.94 -5.43
CA TYR A 152 6.62 44.71 -4.94
C TYR A 152 7.49 45.25 -6.08
N VAL A 153 7.82 44.39 -7.06
CA VAL A 153 8.62 44.78 -8.23
C VAL A 153 7.87 45.79 -9.11
N TRP A 154 6.57 45.57 -9.34
CA TRP A 154 5.72 46.50 -10.10
C TRP A 154 5.65 47.88 -9.43
N TRP A 155 5.45 47.92 -8.11
CA TRP A 155 5.41 49.16 -7.34
C TRP A 155 6.78 49.87 -7.36
N GLY A 156 7.88 49.15 -7.13
CA GLY A 156 9.24 49.71 -7.21
C GLY A 156 9.61 50.22 -8.61
N GLY A 157 9.10 49.57 -9.67
CA GLY A 157 9.26 50.00 -11.06
C GLY A 157 8.48 51.27 -11.41
N LEU A 158 7.29 51.46 -10.82
CA LEU A 158 6.48 52.67 -10.97
C LEU A 158 7.13 53.89 -10.28
N VAL A 159 7.69 53.70 -9.08
CA VAL A 159 8.35 54.78 -8.31
C VAL A 159 9.61 55.31 -9.02
N ARG A 160 10.33 54.44 -9.75
CA ARG A 160 11.52 54.84 -10.53
C ARG A 160 11.19 55.60 -11.83
N ARG A 161 9.93 55.60 -12.29
CA ARG A 161 9.45 56.38 -13.44
C ARG A 161 8.79 57.70 -13.02
N GLY A 162 9.35 58.38 -12.02
CA GLY A 162 8.91 59.74 -11.64
C GLY A 162 9.19 60.77 -12.75
N PRO A 163 8.41 61.86 -12.88
CA PRO A 163 8.52 62.79 -14.01
C PRO A 163 9.88 63.48 -14.07
N HIS A 164 10.51 63.51 -15.24
CA HIS A 164 11.70 64.35 -15.48
C HIS A 164 11.32 65.83 -15.27
N PRO A 165 12.08 66.61 -14.46
CA PRO A 165 11.80 68.03 -14.32
C PRO A 165 12.04 68.73 -15.67
N ALA A 166 10.96 69.32 -16.20
CA ALA A 166 11.01 70.15 -17.39
C ALA A 166 11.70 71.47 -17.08
N GLY A 167 12.80 71.72 -17.79
CA GLY A 167 13.22 73.06 -18.23
C GLY A 167 13.78 74.03 -17.18
N LEU A 168 15.06 74.36 -17.35
CA LEU A 168 15.58 75.71 -17.10
C LEU A 168 16.67 75.96 -18.15
N ARG A 169 16.36 76.81 -19.14
CA ARG A 169 17.35 77.48 -19.99
C ARG A 169 17.23 78.99 -19.71
N PRO A 170 18.35 79.70 -19.47
CA PRO A 170 18.36 81.16 -19.42
C PRO A 170 18.13 81.77 -20.81
#